data_AF-A0ABD2X7G7-F1
#
_entry.id   AF-A0ABD2X7G7-F1
#
_cell.length_a   1.000
_cell.length_b   1.000
_cell.length_c   1.000
_cell.angle_alpha   90.00
_cell.angle_beta   90.00
_cell.angle_gamma   90.00
#
_symmetry.space_group_name_H-M   'P 1'
#
loop_
_entity.id
_entity.type
_entity.pdbx_description
1 polymer ?
#
loop_
_entity_poly.entity_id
_entity_poly.type
_entity_poly.pdbx_seq_one_letter_code
_entity_poly.pdbx_strand_id
1 'polypeptide(L)'
;MQATQAQARENLITPKERSKYYYDQKVNDRIFREGDQVYLLKDARQNNMDEHYSSPFPLIKLLGDRNAEIRCNANRTKIVHLNKLKKAFI
;
A
#
# COMPACT_ATOMS: atom_id res chain seq x y z
N MET A 1 -1.50 23.16 -38.87
CA MET A 1 -0.66 22.35 -37.95
C MET A 1 -0.92 22.64 -36.47
N GLN A 2 -1.10 23.90 -36.04
CA GLN A 2 -1.33 24.24 -34.62
C GLN A 2 -2.64 23.68 -34.02
N ALA A 3 -3.74 23.66 -34.79
CA ALA A 3 -5.02 23.11 -34.32
C ALA A 3 -4.94 21.60 -34.01
N THR A 4 -4.26 20.84 -34.87
CA THR A 4 -4.04 19.40 -34.67
C THR A 4 -3.18 19.12 -33.44
N GLN A 5 -2.18 19.96 -33.18
CA GLN A 5 -1.31 19.84 -32.00
C GLN A 5 -2.06 20.17 -30.71
N ALA A 6 -2.92 21.20 -30.72
CA ALA A 6 -3.78 21.55 -29.59
C ALA A 6 -4.75 20.42 -29.25
N GLN A 7 -5.41 19.85 -30.27
CA GLN A 7 -6.35 18.75 -30.09
C GLN A 7 -5.65 17.47 -29.61
N ALA A 8 -4.45 17.17 -30.12
CA ALA A 8 -3.64 16.07 -29.62
C ALA A 8 -3.25 16.25 -28.14
N ARG A 9 -2.93 17.48 -27.71
CA ARG A 9 -2.61 17.80 -26.32
C ARG A 9 -3.81 17.63 -25.39
N GLU A 10 -4.97 18.12 -25.79
CA GLU A 10 -6.20 18.00 -25.00
C GLU A 10 -6.61 16.52 -24.84
N ASN A 11 -6.50 15.74 -25.92
CA ASN A 11 -6.72 14.29 -25.90
C ASN A 11 -5.75 13.54 -24.98
N LEU A 12 -4.60 14.11 -24.62
CA LEU A 12 -3.67 13.52 -23.65
C LEU A 12 -3.97 13.95 -22.21
N ILE A 13 -4.42 15.18 -21.98
CA ILE A 13 -4.63 15.73 -20.64
C ILE A 13 -5.91 15.15 -20.03
N THR A 14 -7.01 15.20 -20.78
CA THR A 14 -8.33 14.80 -20.28
C THR A 14 -8.37 13.35 -19.75
N PRO A 15 -7.80 12.35 -20.45
CA PRO A 15 -7.74 10.99 -19.92
C PRO A 15 -6.83 10.83 -18.72
N LYS A 16 -5.75 11.61 -18.62
CA LYS A 16 -4.83 11.58 -17.46
C LYS A 16 -5.52 12.09 -16.21
N GLU A 17 -6.24 13.21 -16.31
CA GLU A 17 -7.00 13.77 -15.20
C GLU A 17 -8.12 12.84 -14.75
N ARG A 18 -8.88 12.28 -15.70
CA ARG A 18 -9.90 11.26 -15.40
C ARG A 18 -9.32 10.03 -14.72
N SER A 19 -8.17 9.54 -15.20
CA SER A 19 -7.49 8.40 -14.60
C SER A 19 -7.04 8.72 -13.17
N LYS A 20 -6.40 9.87 -12.96
CA LYS A 20 -5.97 10.33 -11.63
C LYS A 20 -7.15 10.40 -10.67
N TYR A 21 -8.23 11.08 -11.05
CA TYR A 21 -9.45 11.17 -10.24
C TYR A 21 -10.02 9.79 -9.90
N TYR A 22 -10.08 8.90 -10.89
CA TYR A 22 -10.61 7.54 -10.71
C TYR A 22 -9.78 6.67 -9.75
N TYR A 23 -8.46 6.84 -9.72
CA TYR A 23 -7.60 6.11 -8.80
C TYR A 23 -7.56 6.75 -7.41
N ASP A 24 -7.53 8.08 -7.34
CA ASP A 24 -7.49 8.84 -6.09
C ASP A 24 -8.77 8.60 -5.25
N GLN A 25 -9.96 8.53 -5.87
CA GLN A 25 -11.21 8.22 -5.16
C GLN A 25 -11.24 6.84 -4.48
N LYS A 26 -10.35 5.92 -4.89
CA LYS A 26 -10.25 4.55 -4.34
C LYS A 26 -9.13 4.40 -3.31
N VAL A 27 -8.40 5.48 -3.00
CA VAL A 27 -7.37 5.47 -1.97
C VAL A 27 -8.06 5.40 -0.61
N ASN A 28 -8.10 4.21 -0.03
CA ASN A 28 -8.50 4.04 1.37
C ASN A 28 -7.33 4.46 2.26
N ASP A 29 -7.55 5.48 3.09
CA ASP A 29 -6.61 5.88 4.13
C ASP A 29 -6.44 4.75 5.15
N ARG A 30 -5.33 4.02 5.04
CA ARG A 30 -4.96 3.00 6.00
C ARG A 30 -4.28 3.67 7.19
N ILE A 31 -5.09 4.08 8.16
CA ILE A 31 -4.58 4.65 9.41
C ILE A 31 -4.10 3.52 10.31
N PHE A 32 -2.79 3.47 10.54
CA PHE A 32 -2.16 2.58 11.51
C PHE A 32 -1.77 3.38 12.75
N ARG A 33 -1.78 2.72 13.91
CA ARG A 33 -1.29 3.29 15.17
C ARG A 33 -0.27 2.36 15.80
N GLU A 34 0.67 2.93 16.55
CA GLU A 34 1.62 2.14 17.35
C GLU A 34 0.83 1.27 18.34
N GLY A 35 1.19 -0.01 18.41
CA GLY A 35 0.48 -1.03 19.20
C GLY A 35 -0.63 -1.79 18.47
N ASP A 36 -1.06 -1.36 17.27
CA ASP A 36 -2.03 -2.12 16.47
C ASP A 36 -1.46 -3.51 16.10
N GLN A 37 -2.34 -4.52 16.06
CA GLN A 37 -2.02 -5.82 15.48
C GLN A 37 -2.18 -5.77 13.95
N VAL A 38 -1.17 -6.23 13.22
CA VAL A 38 -1.14 -6.17 11.76
C VAL A 38 -0.70 -7.51 11.16
N TYR A 39 -1.37 -7.89 10.07
CA TYR A 39 -0.95 -8.99 9.22
C TYR A 39 0.04 -8.51 8.17
N LEU A 40 1.13 -9.27 7.99
CA LEU A 40 2.13 -9.00 6.96
C LEU A 40 1.89 -9.87 5.72
N LEU A 41 1.81 -9.23 4.56
CA LEU A 41 1.75 -9.91 3.27
C LEU A 41 3.07 -10.66 2.99
N LYS A 42 2.98 -11.97 2.74
CA LYS A 42 4.11 -12.82 2.33
C LYS A 42 4.48 -12.52 0.89
N ASP A 43 5.77 -12.63 0.56
CA ASP A 43 6.22 -12.49 -0.82
C ASP A 43 5.75 -13.72 -1.64
N ALA A 44 5.38 -13.48 -2.90
CA ALA A 44 4.88 -14.54 -3.78
C ALA A 44 5.97 -15.60 -3.99
N ARG A 45 5.67 -16.83 -3.61
CA ARG A 45 6.49 -18.00 -3.93
C ARG A 45 5.83 -18.75 -5.08
N GLN A 46 6.67 -19.29 -5.96
CA GLN A 46 6.29 -19.79 -7.29
C GLN A 46 5.22 -20.90 -7.29
N ASN A 47 4.95 -21.55 -6.15
CA ASN A 47 4.13 -22.77 -6.08
C ASN A 47 3.04 -22.79 -4.96
N ASN A 48 2.62 -21.66 -4.38
CA ASN A 48 1.82 -21.73 -3.13
C ASN A 48 0.37 -21.23 -3.29
N MET A 49 -0.60 -22.11 -3.02
CA MET A 49 -2.00 -21.78 -2.67
C MET A 49 -2.17 -21.47 -1.16
N ASP A 50 -1.07 -21.14 -0.48
CA ASP A 50 -1.09 -20.86 0.96
C ASP A 50 -1.67 -19.48 1.25
N GLU A 51 -2.14 -19.30 2.48
CA GLU A 51 -2.62 -18.01 2.98
C GLU A 51 -1.55 -16.92 2.80
N HIS A 52 -1.89 -15.91 2.00
CA HIS A 52 -0.99 -14.82 1.61
C HIS A 52 -0.52 -13.94 2.78
N TYR A 53 -1.21 -13.98 3.91
CA TYR A 53 -0.87 -13.20 5.08
C TYR A 53 -0.19 -14.06 6.15
N SER A 54 0.76 -13.47 6.86
CA SER A 54 1.39 -14.06 8.05
C SER A 54 0.52 -13.85 9.28
N SER A 55 0.88 -14.49 10.39
CA SER A 55 0.30 -14.27 11.72
C SER A 55 0.27 -12.78 12.12
N PRO A 56 -0.61 -12.40 13.05
CA PRO A 56 -0.68 -11.01 13.51
C PRO A 56 0.60 -10.65 14.27
N PHE A 57 1.17 -9.51 13.92
CA PHE A 57 2.35 -8.95 14.56
C PHE A 57 2.02 -7.60 15.19
N PRO A 58 2.59 -7.26 16.36
CA PRO A 58 2.44 -5.93 16.92
C PRO A 58 3.25 -4.92 16.10
N LEU A 59 2.61 -3.82 15.74
CA LEU A 59 3.25 -2.65 15.15
C LEU A 59 3.97 -1.87 16.25
N ILE A 60 5.30 -1.76 16.16
CA ILE A 60 6.11 -1.08 17.17
C ILE A 60 6.07 0.42 16.93
N LYS A 61 6.38 0.84 15.70
CA LYS A 61 6.62 2.24 15.38
C LYS A 61 6.26 2.54 13.93
N LEU A 62 5.75 3.75 13.69
CA LEU A 62 5.62 4.30 12.34
C LEU A 62 6.88 5.08 11.98
N LEU A 63 7.49 4.72 10.86
CA LEU A 63 8.70 5.34 10.33
C LEU A 63 8.32 6.23 9.15
N GLY A 64 7.93 7.47 9.46
CA GLY A 64 7.42 8.43 8.49
C GLY A 64 6.06 8.03 7.91
N ASP A 65 5.77 8.47 6.70
CA ASP A 65 4.41 8.37 6.11
C ASP A 65 4.10 7.01 5.49
N ARG A 66 5.12 6.17 5.23
CA ARG A 66 4.98 4.99 4.37
C ARG A 66 5.57 3.70 4.91
N ASN A 67 6.41 3.79 5.94
CA ASN A 67 7.07 2.62 6.50
C ASN A 67 6.63 2.43 7.95
N ALA A 68 6.61 1.18 8.38
CA ALA A 68 6.34 0.79 9.75
C ALA A 68 7.33 -0.28 10.18
N GLU A 69 7.68 -0.25 11.46
CA GLU A 69 8.47 -1.28 12.10
C GLU A 69 7.53 -2.25 12.83
N ILE A 70 7.62 -3.53 12.47
CA ILE A 70 6.84 -4.61 13.06
C ILE A 70 7.75 -5.60 13.78
N ARG A 71 7.25 -6.21 14.85
CA ARG A 71 7.95 -7.30 15.54
C ARG A 71 7.54 -8.65 14.96
N CYS A 72 8.38 -9.23 14.13
CA CYS A 72 8.11 -10.56 13.58
C CYS A 72 8.39 -11.67 14.59
N ASN A 73 9.48 -11.58 15.35
CA ASN A 73 9.85 -12.53 16.40
C ASN A 73 10.24 -11.76 17.67
N ALA A 74 10.35 -12.46 18.81
CA ALA A 74 10.73 -11.89 20.10
C ALA A 74 11.94 -10.93 20.01
N ASN A 75 12.96 -11.26 19.21
CA ASN A 75 14.19 -10.48 19.07
C ASN A 75 14.43 -9.91 17.66
N ARG A 76 13.48 -10.02 16.72
CA ARG A 76 13.66 -9.53 15.34
C ARG A 76 12.56 -8.57 14.95
N THR A 77 12.96 -7.34 14.65
CA THR A 77 12.08 -6.34 14.03
C THR A 77 12.32 -6.28 12.53
N LYS A 78 11.31 -5.84 11.78
CA LYS A 78 11.39 -5.66 10.34
C LYS A 78 10.73 -4.36 9.96
N ILE A 79 11.39 -3.59 9.09
CA ILE A 79 10.81 -2.40 8.48
C ILE A 79 10.09 -2.83 7.21
N VAL A 80 8.83 -2.45 7.10
CA VAL A 80 7.96 -2.82 5.97
C VAL A 80 7.13 -1.62 5.52
N HIS A 81 6.79 -1.59 4.24
CA HIS A 81 5.91 -0.57 3.69
C HIS A 81 4.46 -0.81 4.13
N LEU A 82 3.71 0.25 4.44
CA LEU A 82 2.31 0.19 4.93
C LEU A 82 1.39 -0.61 3.99
N ASN A 83 1.63 -0.54 2.68
CA ASN A 83 0.88 -1.33 1.68
C ASN A 83 0.98 -2.85 1.88
N LYS A 84 2.07 -3.36 2.47
CA LYS A 84 2.25 -4.78 2.80
C LYS A 84 1.59 -5.16 4.13
N LEU A 85 1.02 -4.20 4.85
CA LEU A 85 0.33 -4.41 6.11
C LEU A 85 -1.18 -4.37 5.91
N LYS A 86 -1.87 -5.22 6.68
CA LYS A 86 -3.32 -5.22 6.82
C LYS A 86 -3.65 -5.19 8.31
N LYS A 87 -4.53 -4.29 8.73
CA LYS A 87 -4.96 -4.22 10.13
C LYS A 87 -5.70 -5.51 10.52
N ALA A 88 -5.27 -6.13 11.63
CA ALA A 88 -6.00 -7.23 12.23
C ALA A 88 -7.07 -6.64 13.14
N PHE A 89 -8.32 -7.02 12.90
CA PHE A 89 -9.42 -6.74 13.82
C PHE A 89 -9.52 -7.98 14.70
N ILE A 90 -9.06 -7.86 15.95
CA ILE A 90 -9.25 -8.86 17.00
C ILE A 90 -10.38 -8.36 17.89
#